data_AF-I0I2Z2-F1
#
_entry.id   AF-I0I2Z2-F1
#
_cell.length_a   1.000
_cell.length_b   1.000
_cell.length_c   1.000
_cell.angle_alpha   90.00
_cell.angle_beta   90.00
_cell.angle_gamma   90.00
#
_symmetry.space_group_name_H-M   'P 1'
#
loop_
_entity.id
_entity.type
_entity.pdbx_description
1 polymer ?
#
loop_
_entity_poly.entity_id
_entity_poly.type
_entity_poly.pdbx_seq_one_letter_code
_entity_poly.pdbx_strand_id
1 'polypeptide(L)'
;MRRPPRPLTSPGRRGRHRPWHRPRLAQDILAETGIDMTRYPTAGHLAAWAKLCPSDRRSGTKRLLAATGHGNRHLRAKLVQAAWAAIKVKKPYFAACFQRLTGRHGAKRATIAIAHRILIALYHMLKQRKPFKDLGAIYYDERHQAQLIKRTERRFAQLGLKLTVEPLLAAA
;
A
#
# COMPACT_ATOMS: atom_id res chain seq x y z
N MET A 1 46.97 -44.23 9.09
CA MET A 1 46.88 -42.76 9.05
C MET A 1 45.46 -42.31 9.39
N ARG A 2 45.19 -41.85 10.62
CA ARG A 2 43.87 -41.39 11.08
C ARG A 2 44.00 -39.92 11.51
N ARG A 3 43.20 -39.02 10.91
CA ARG A 3 43.20 -37.58 11.26
C ARG A 3 42.52 -37.36 12.63
N PRO A 4 43.02 -36.46 13.49
CA PRO A 4 42.34 -36.13 14.75
C PRO A 4 41.08 -35.27 14.51
N PRO A 5 40.07 -35.34 15.39
CA PRO A 5 38.84 -34.56 15.26
C PRO A 5 39.08 -33.05 15.53
N ARG A 6 38.48 -32.20 14.70
CA ARG A 6 38.45 -30.73 14.90
C ARG A 6 37.64 -30.39 16.16
N PRO A 7 38.12 -29.48 17.04
CA PRO A 7 37.32 -29.02 18.16
C PRO A 7 36.18 -28.11 17.68
N LEU A 8 34.99 -28.34 18.23
CA LEU A 8 33.82 -27.49 18.04
C LEU A 8 34.06 -26.14 18.71
N THR A 9 33.83 -25.10 17.92
CA THR A 9 33.94 -23.68 18.22
C THR A 9 33.13 -23.24 19.43
N SER A 10 33.73 -22.34 20.23
CA SER A 10 33.11 -21.56 21.31
C SER A 10 31.81 -20.85 20.88
N PRO A 11 30.79 -20.73 21.74
CA PRO A 11 29.64 -19.88 21.49
C PRO A 11 29.99 -18.42 21.84
N GLY A 12 30.84 -17.81 21.01
CA GLY A 12 31.20 -16.41 21.12
C GLY A 12 30.10 -15.51 20.55
N ARG A 13 29.29 -14.97 21.46
CA ARG A 13 28.35 -13.84 21.26
C ARG A 13 28.76 -12.89 20.14
N ARG A 14 28.10 -12.98 18.99
CA ARG A 14 27.75 -11.81 18.16
C ARG A 14 26.32 -11.97 17.70
N GLY A 15 25.43 -11.85 18.70
CA GLY A 15 24.03 -11.60 18.48
C GLY A 15 23.91 -10.45 17.51
N ARG A 16 23.33 -10.76 16.35
CA ARG A 16 22.95 -9.80 15.32
C ARG A 16 22.27 -8.65 16.03
N HIS A 17 22.88 -7.48 16.01
CA HIS A 17 22.23 -6.23 16.30
C HIS A 17 21.20 -6.03 15.17
N ARG A 18 20.07 -6.76 15.20
CA ARG A 18 18.90 -6.50 14.37
C ARG A 18 18.23 -5.32 15.05
N PRO A 19 18.52 -4.09 14.63
CA PRO A 19 18.12 -2.99 15.45
C PRO A 19 16.62 -2.80 15.24
N TRP A 20 15.88 -2.97 16.31
CA TRP A 20 14.45 -2.72 16.43
C TRP A 20 14.11 -1.22 16.43
N HIS A 21 14.97 -0.34 15.86
CA HIS A 21 14.72 1.10 15.84
C HIS A 21 13.53 1.46 14.94
N ARG A 22 12.33 1.37 15.52
CA ARG A 22 11.05 1.78 14.94
C ARG A 22 10.46 3.10 15.49
N PRO A 23 11.27 4.14 15.76
CA PRO A 23 10.79 5.52 15.67
C PRO A 23 11.28 6.26 14.42
N ARG A 24 12.24 5.72 13.65
CA ARG A 24 12.89 6.44 12.54
C ARG A 24 12.33 6.17 11.15
N LEU A 25 11.35 5.27 10.99
CA LEU A 25 10.85 4.89 9.67
C LEU A 25 10.31 6.09 8.86
N ALA A 26 9.63 7.03 9.54
CA ALA A 26 9.15 8.25 8.91
C ALA A 26 10.30 9.18 8.51
N GLN A 27 11.31 9.34 9.38
CA GLN A 27 12.51 10.14 9.12
C GLN A 27 13.31 9.57 7.95
N ASP A 28 13.46 8.25 7.92
CA ASP A 28 14.12 7.49 6.88
C ASP A 28 13.41 7.61 5.53
N ILE A 29 12.07 7.62 5.52
CA ILE A 29 11.30 7.88 4.29
C ILE A 29 11.51 9.34 3.87
N LEU A 30 11.45 10.29 4.81
CA LEU A 30 11.62 11.71 4.51
C LEU A 30 13.03 12.02 3.97
N ALA A 31 14.07 11.40 4.53
CA ALA A 31 15.46 11.55 4.08
C ALA A 31 15.66 11.05 2.64
N GLU A 32 14.97 9.98 2.25
CA GLU A 32 15.07 9.40 0.90
C GLU A 32 14.22 10.19 -0.11
N THR A 33 13.06 10.68 0.32
CA THR A 33 12.10 11.35 -0.56
C THR A 33 12.44 12.83 -0.78
N GLY A 34 13.00 13.47 0.26
CA GLY A 34 13.11 14.91 0.38
C GLY A 34 11.81 15.55 0.90
N ILE A 35 11.92 16.76 1.43
CA ILE A 35 10.76 17.56 1.88
C ILE A 35 10.13 18.31 0.69
N ASP A 36 10.93 18.63 -0.32
CA ASP A 36 10.48 19.37 -1.49
C ASP A 36 9.78 18.43 -2.49
N MET A 37 8.48 18.64 -2.65
CA MET A 37 7.65 17.89 -3.60
C MET A 37 7.54 18.57 -4.97
N THR A 38 8.13 19.76 -5.17
CA THR A 38 8.12 20.46 -6.48
C THR A 38 8.85 19.66 -7.56
N ARG A 39 9.86 18.88 -7.16
CA ARG A 39 10.57 17.92 -8.02
C ARG A 39 9.68 16.84 -8.65
N TYR A 40 8.49 16.61 -8.08
CA TYR A 40 7.53 15.61 -8.55
C TYR A 40 6.21 16.30 -8.95
N PRO A 41 5.92 16.43 -10.27
CA PRO A 41 4.69 17.08 -10.73
C PRO A 41 3.41 16.44 -10.19
N THR A 42 3.41 15.11 -10.05
CA THR A 42 2.28 14.34 -9.52
C THR A 42 2.74 13.24 -8.55
N ALA A 43 1.84 12.80 -7.67
CA ALA A 43 2.08 11.66 -6.77
C ALA A 43 2.46 10.38 -7.53
N GLY A 44 1.97 10.22 -8.77
CA GLY A 44 2.32 9.12 -9.66
C GLY A 44 3.79 9.10 -10.05
N HIS A 45 4.41 10.27 -10.26
CA HIS A 45 5.84 10.37 -10.55
C HIS A 45 6.68 9.91 -9.35
N LEU A 46 6.30 10.33 -8.14
CA LEU A 46 6.96 9.88 -6.92
C LEU A 46 6.85 8.36 -6.73
N ALA A 47 5.66 7.79 -6.99
CA ALA A 47 5.44 6.36 -6.88
C ALA A 47 6.14 5.53 -7.96
N ALA A 48 6.28 6.06 -9.17
CA ALA A 48 7.06 5.46 -10.24
C ALA A 48 8.55 5.46 -9.90
N TRP A 49 9.05 6.58 -9.35
CA TRP A 49 10.43 6.70 -8.85
C TRP A 49 10.74 5.72 -7.71
N ALA A 50 9.81 5.56 -6.75
CA ALA A 50 9.89 4.56 -5.68
C ALA A 50 9.64 3.11 -6.14
N LYS A 51 9.33 2.88 -7.44
CA LYS A 51 8.95 1.58 -8.02
C LYS A 51 7.84 0.87 -7.25
N LEU A 52 6.82 1.60 -6.79
CA LEU A 52 5.62 1.00 -6.18
C LEU A 52 4.52 0.73 -7.19
N CYS A 53 4.59 1.36 -8.37
CA CYS A 53 3.69 1.10 -9.48
C CYS A 53 4.15 -0.13 -10.28
N PRO A 54 3.21 -0.97 -10.76
CA PRO A 54 3.55 -1.99 -11.75
C PRO A 54 4.09 -1.31 -13.00
N SER A 55 5.17 -1.86 -13.56
CA SER A 55 5.70 -1.37 -14.83
C SER A 55 4.80 -1.88 -15.96
N ASP A 56 4.39 -0.99 -16.86
CA ASP A 56 3.67 -1.36 -18.08
C ASP A 56 4.67 -1.36 -19.23
N ARG A 57 5.08 -2.55 -19.69
CA ARG A 57 6.01 -2.72 -20.81
C ARG A 57 5.24 -3.31 -21.98
N ARG A 58 5.15 -2.57 -23.09
CA ARG A 58 4.49 -3.02 -24.32
C ARG A 58 5.42 -2.84 -25.52
N SER A 59 5.33 -3.74 -26.47
CA SER A 59 5.96 -3.64 -27.79
C SER A 59 4.90 -3.90 -28.85
N GLY A 60 4.55 -2.86 -29.63
CA GLY A 60 3.37 -2.86 -30.47
C GLY A 60 2.11 -3.21 -29.67
N THR A 61 1.34 -4.18 -30.16
CA THR A 61 0.12 -4.70 -29.51
C THR A 61 0.40 -5.69 -28.37
N LYS A 62 1.64 -6.18 -28.21
CA LYS A 62 1.97 -7.22 -27.22
C LYS A 62 2.40 -6.62 -25.88
N ARG A 63 1.84 -7.15 -24.78
CA ARG A 63 2.28 -6.85 -23.41
C ARG A 63 3.50 -7.71 -23.08
N LEU A 64 4.62 -7.06 -22.79
CA LEU A 64 5.86 -7.71 -22.38
C LEU A 64 5.90 -7.92 -20.87
N LEU A 65 6.67 -8.92 -20.43
CA LEU A 65 6.98 -9.10 -19.02
C LEU A 65 7.74 -7.87 -18.53
N ALA A 66 7.17 -7.22 -17.52
CA ALA A 66 7.76 -6.04 -16.93
C ALA A 66 8.46 -6.42 -15.62
N ALA A 67 9.80 -6.42 -15.65
CA ALA A 67 10.59 -6.66 -14.45
C ALA A 67 10.47 -5.48 -13.47
N THR A 68 10.62 -5.77 -12.18
CA THR A 68 10.78 -4.71 -11.18
C THR A 68 12.19 -4.13 -11.38
N GLY A 69 12.31 -3.05 -12.15
CA GLY A 69 13.61 -2.43 -12.44
C GLY A 69 14.32 -1.86 -11.19
N HIS A 70 15.45 -1.19 -11.42
CA HIS A 70 16.31 -0.61 -10.38
C HIS A 70 15.74 0.72 -9.87
N GLY A 71 14.77 0.67 -8.95
CA GLY A 71 14.33 1.84 -8.18
C GLY A 71 15.06 1.94 -6.84
N ASN A 72 14.70 2.93 -6.02
CA ASN A 72 15.22 3.03 -4.66
C ASN A 72 14.71 1.86 -3.80
N ARG A 73 15.51 0.80 -3.72
CA ARG A 73 15.22 -0.44 -2.96
C ARG A 73 15.05 -0.16 -1.46
N HIS A 74 15.77 0.83 -0.92
CA HIS A 74 15.75 1.18 0.49
C HIS A 74 14.42 1.84 0.85
N LEU A 75 14.00 2.83 0.07
CA LEU A 75 12.70 3.47 0.21
C LEU A 75 11.55 2.47 0.07
N ARG A 76 11.61 1.60 -0.95
CA ARG A 76 10.59 0.55 -1.14
C ARG A 76 10.51 -0.39 0.06
N ALA A 77 11.64 -0.86 0.59
CA ALA A 77 11.66 -1.73 1.76
C ALA A 77 11.07 -1.05 2.99
N LYS A 78 11.43 0.21 3.25
CA LYS A 78 10.89 1.03 4.34
C LYS A 78 9.37 1.21 4.21
N LEU A 79 8.86 1.52 3.01
CA LEU A 79 7.43 1.67 2.76
C LEU A 79 6.64 0.37 2.90
N VAL A 80 7.22 -0.77 2.51
CA VAL A 80 6.61 -2.09 2.75
C VAL A 80 6.53 -2.38 4.25
N GLN A 81 7.57 -2.03 5.02
CA GLN A 81 7.51 -2.14 6.48
C GLN A 81 6.45 -1.21 7.09
N ALA A 82 6.33 0.02 6.58
CA ALA A 82 5.27 0.96 6.95
C ALA A 82 3.88 0.34 6.71
N ALA A 83 3.69 -0.26 5.53
CA ALA A 83 2.44 -0.91 5.15
C ALA A 83 2.10 -2.06 6.10
N TRP A 84 3.05 -2.93 6.43
CA TRP A 84 2.83 -4.01 7.40
C TRP A 84 2.43 -3.48 8.78
N ALA A 85 3.05 -2.39 9.24
CA ALA A 85 2.66 -1.75 10.49
C ALA A 85 1.23 -1.18 10.41
N ALA A 86 0.91 -0.46 9.33
CA ALA A 86 -0.39 0.15 9.10
C ALA A 86 -1.53 -0.89 8.99
N ILE A 87 -1.25 -2.08 8.43
CA ILE A 87 -2.23 -3.18 8.33
C ILE A 87 -2.54 -3.78 9.71
N LYS A 88 -1.56 -3.81 10.63
CA LYS A 88 -1.71 -4.42 11.95
C LYS A 88 -2.44 -3.54 12.96
N VAL A 89 -2.56 -2.24 12.70
CA VAL A 89 -3.35 -1.32 13.54
C VAL A 89 -4.84 -1.75 13.47
N LYS A 90 -5.58 -1.61 14.56
CA LYS A 90 -7.00 -2.03 14.67
C LYS A 90 -7.92 -1.00 14.00
N LYS A 91 -8.73 -1.44 13.03
CA LYS A 91 -9.72 -0.63 12.25
C LYS A 91 -9.21 0.56 11.38
N PRO A 92 -7.97 0.60 10.86
CA PRO A 92 -7.55 1.67 9.95
C PRO A 92 -8.11 1.46 8.54
N TYR A 93 -8.28 2.54 7.80
CA TYR A 93 -8.62 2.52 6.38
C TYR A 93 -7.75 1.58 5.54
N PHE A 94 -6.47 1.46 5.88
CA PHE A 94 -5.52 0.61 5.17
C PHE A 94 -5.75 -0.90 5.37
N ALA A 95 -6.26 -1.32 6.54
CA ALA A 95 -6.55 -2.74 6.80
C ALA A 95 -7.76 -3.22 6.00
N ALA A 96 -8.82 -2.44 5.92
CA ALA A 96 -9.99 -2.73 5.07
C ALA A 96 -9.59 -2.82 3.58
N CYS A 97 -8.74 -1.89 3.14
CA CYS A 97 -8.19 -1.95 1.78
C CYS A 97 -7.33 -3.20 1.54
N PHE A 98 -6.54 -3.64 2.53
CA PHE A 98 -5.73 -4.85 2.42
C PHE A 98 -6.59 -6.07 2.16
N GLN A 99 -7.59 -6.30 3.01
CA GLN A 99 -8.46 -7.48 2.94
C GLN A 99 -9.18 -7.61 1.60
N ARG A 100 -9.66 -6.49 1.05
CA ARG A 100 -10.31 -6.49 -0.28
C ARG A 100 -9.32 -6.81 -1.41
N LEU A 101 -8.07 -6.38 -1.27
CA LEU A 101 -7.06 -6.53 -2.30
C LEU A 101 -6.35 -7.89 -2.25
N THR A 102 -6.22 -8.49 -1.06
CA THR A 102 -5.68 -9.84 -0.90
C THR A 102 -6.53 -10.87 -1.64
N GLY A 103 -7.86 -10.74 -1.63
CA GLY A 103 -8.76 -11.63 -2.36
C GLY A 103 -8.57 -11.62 -3.89
N ARG A 104 -8.07 -10.52 -4.48
CA ARG A 104 -7.89 -10.39 -5.94
C ARG A 104 -6.45 -10.60 -6.42
N HIS A 105 -5.46 -10.19 -5.63
CA HIS A 105 -4.06 -10.13 -6.08
C HIS A 105 -3.07 -10.88 -5.18
N GLY A 106 -3.54 -11.43 -4.05
CA GLY A 106 -2.70 -12.07 -3.05
C GLY A 106 -1.97 -11.09 -2.13
N ALA A 107 -1.52 -11.59 -0.98
CA ALA A 107 -0.97 -10.79 0.12
C ALA A 107 0.21 -9.89 -0.30
N LYS A 108 1.18 -10.44 -1.05
CA LYS A 108 2.39 -9.70 -1.45
C LYS A 108 2.07 -8.46 -2.31
N ARG A 109 1.19 -8.61 -3.29
CA ARG A 109 0.77 -7.51 -4.18
C ARG A 109 -0.10 -6.51 -3.42
N ALA A 110 -0.95 -6.99 -2.52
CA ALA A 110 -1.76 -6.13 -1.67
C ALA A 110 -0.91 -5.24 -0.76
N THR A 111 0.17 -5.76 -0.16
CA THR A 111 1.09 -4.95 0.64
C THR A 111 1.76 -3.84 -0.18
N ILE A 112 2.19 -4.14 -1.40
CA ILE A 112 2.80 -3.13 -2.30
C ILE A 112 1.80 -2.03 -2.64
N ALA A 113 0.54 -2.39 -2.89
CA ALA A 113 -0.50 -1.42 -3.15
C ALA A 113 -0.78 -0.52 -1.93
N ILE A 114 -0.70 -1.06 -0.71
CA ILE A 114 -0.84 -0.23 0.51
C ILE A 114 0.35 0.70 0.66
N ALA A 115 1.57 0.21 0.44
CA ALA A 115 2.76 1.04 0.42
C ALA A 115 2.62 2.19 -0.62
N HIS A 116 2.07 1.91 -1.80
CA HIS A 116 1.75 2.92 -2.81
C HIS A 116 0.76 3.97 -2.30
N ARG A 117 -0.29 3.56 -1.60
CA ARG A 117 -1.30 4.48 -1.03
C ARG A 117 -0.74 5.34 0.10
N ILE A 118 0.11 4.76 0.96
CA ILE A 118 0.83 5.50 2.00
C ILE A 118 1.72 6.57 1.36
N LEU A 119 2.44 6.22 0.28
CA LEU A 119 3.29 7.17 -0.43
C LEU A 119 2.49 8.31 -1.08
N ILE A 120 1.32 8.02 -1.66
CA ILE A 120 0.42 9.05 -2.20
C ILE A 120 -0.07 9.97 -1.08
N ALA A 121 -0.49 9.40 0.05
CA ALA A 121 -0.91 10.18 1.21
C ALA A 121 0.22 11.11 1.67
N LEU A 122 1.45 10.60 1.79
CA LEU A 122 2.63 11.37 2.15
C LEU A 122 2.92 12.51 1.16
N TYR A 123 2.80 12.28 -0.15
CA TYR A 123 2.93 13.33 -1.17
C TYR A 123 1.93 14.48 -0.95
N HIS A 124 0.65 14.16 -0.72
CA HIS A 124 -0.37 15.17 -0.48
C HIS A 124 -0.18 15.89 0.86
N MET A 125 0.25 15.19 1.90
CA MET A 125 0.60 15.81 3.19
C MET A 125 1.74 16.81 3.03
N LEU A 126 2.80 16.46 2.30
CA LEU A 126 3.95 17.34 2.11
C LEU A 126 3.63 18.52 1.19
N LYS A 127 2.89 18.29 0.10
CA LYS A 127 2.49 19.34 -0.84
C LYS A 127 1.49 20.34 -0.24
N GLN A 128 0.53 19.87 0.55
CA GLN A 128 -0.55 20.70 1.10
C GLN A 128 -0.32 21.10 2.57
N ARG A 129 0.73 20.57 3.22
CA ARG A 129 1.03 20.72 4.65
C ARG A 129 -0.16 20.38 5.57
N LYS A 130 -1.04 19.47 5.13
CA LYS A 130 -2.20 19.00 5.91
C LYS A 130 -1.91 17.66 6.57
N PRO A 131 -2.35 17.45 7.83
CA PRO A 131 -2.19 16.16 8.49
C PRO A 131 -3.01 15.08 7.77
N PHE A 132 -2.54 13.83 7.82
CA PHE A 132 -3.29 12.69 7.31
C PHE A 132 -4.55 12.47 8.15
N LYS A 133 -5.71 12.53 7.51
CA LYS A 133 -6.98 12.15 8.12
C LYS A 133 -7.29 10.71 7.73
N ASP A 134 -7.33 9.81 8.70
CA ASP A 134 -7.82 8.45 8.48
C ASP A 134 -9.34 8.51 8.24
N LEU A 135 -9.78 7.98 7.10
CA LEU A 135 -11.20 7.90 6.72
C LEU A 135 -11.91 6.75 7.46
N GLY A 136 -11.16 5.88 8.14
CA GLY A 136 -11.68 4.73 8.88
C GLY A 136 -12.06 3.56 7.98
N ALA A 137 -12.48 2.46 8.62
CA ALA A 137 -12.90 1.24 7.94
C ALA A 137 -14.25 1.39 7.21
N ILE A 138 -15.17 2.20 7.75
CA ILE A 138 -16.57 2.35 7.30
C ILE A 138 -16.67 3.07 5.95
N TYR A 139 -15.73 3.96 5.63
CA TYR A 139 -15.70 4.71 4.37
C TYR A 139 -15.82 3.82 3.13
N TYR A 140 -15.26 2.62 3.20
CA TYR A 140 -15.28 1.66 2.11
C TYR A 140 -16.61 0.95 1.92
N ASP A 141 -17.40 0.83 2.97
CA ASP A 141 -18.72 0.20 2.96
C ASP A 141 -19.75 1.21 2.44
N GLU A 142 -19.73 2.45 2.93
CA GLU A 142 -20.58 3.55 2.44
C GLU A 142 -20.42 3.77 0.93
N ARG A 143 -19.17 3.83 0.44
CA ARG A 143 -18.90 4.01 -1.00
C ARG A 143 -19.33 2.79 -1.82
N HIS A 144 -19.21 1.59 -1.26
CA HIS A 144 -19.65 0.38 -1.93
C HIS A 144 -21.17 0.34 -2.06
N GLN A 145 -21.89 0.67 -0.99
CA GLN A 145 -23.35 0.81 -0.98
C GLN A 145 -23.83 1.83 -2.02
N ALA A 146 -23.23 3.02 -2.05
CA ALA A 146 -23.59 4.04 -3.05
C ALA A 146 -23.37 3.56 -4.50
N GLN A 147 -22.29 2.80 -4.75
CA GLN A 147 -22.04 2.22 -6.07
C GLN A 147 -22.99 1.08 -6.41
N LEU A 148 -23.38 0.26 -5.43
CA LEU A 148 -24.37 -0.79 -5.60
C LEU A 148 -25.72 -0.20 -5.97
N ILE A 149 -26.20 0.80 -5.23
CA ILE A 149 -27.45 1.52 -5.52
C ILE A 149 -27.43 2.03 -6.97
N LYS A 150 -26.37 2.77 -7.35
CA LYS A 150 -26.23 3.30 -8.70
C LYS A 150 -26.16 2.24 -9.79
N ARG A 151 -25.53 1.09 -9.52
CA ARG A 151 -25.48 -0.04 -10.47
C ARG A 151 -26.84 -0.70 -10.60
N THR A 152 -27.57 -0.85 -9.50
CA THR A 152 -28.92 -1.41 -9.47
C THR A 152 -29.87 -0.50 -10.23
N GLU A 153 -29.87 0.82 -9.98
CA GLU A 153 -30.63 1.81 -10.74
C GLU A 153 -30.39 1.68 -12.26
N ARG A 154 -29.13 1.56 -12.68
CA ARG A 154 -28.77 1.38 -14.10
C ARG A 154 -29.35 0.09 -14.68
N ARG A 155 -29.37 -1.01 -13.92
CA ARG A 155 -29.95 -2.30 -14.37
C ARG A 155 -31.46 -2.20 -14.50
N PHE A 156 -32.15 -1.55 -13.57
CA PHE A 156 -33.59 -1.34 -13.65
C PHE A 156 -33.96 -0.43 -14.83
N ALA A 157 -33.18 0.64 -15.06
CA ALA A 157 -33.35 1.52 -16.22
C ALA A 157 -33.21 0.77 -17.56
N GLN A 158 -32.30 -0.20 -17.66
CA GLN A 158 -32.15 -1.05 -18.85
C GLN A 158 -33.36 -1.96 -19.10
N LEU A 159 -34.12 -2.30 -18.05
CA LEU A 159 -35.33 -3.11 -18.13
C LEU A 159 -36.60 -2.27 -18.31
N GLY A 160 -36.48 -0.93 -18.45
CA GLY A 160 -37.62 -0.03 -18.56
C GLY A 160 -38.39 0.20 -17.25
N LEU A 161 -37.82 -0.22 -16.11
CA LEU A 161 -38.44 -0.10 -14.79
C LEU A 161 -37.83 1.07 -14.01
N LYS A 162 -38.69 1.90 -13.39
CA LYS A 162 -38.25 2.97 -12.48
C LYS A 162 -38.14 2.41 -11.07
N LEU A 163 -36.96 2.53 -10.46
CA LEU A 163 -36.71 2.11 -9.09
C LEU A 163 -36.86 3.30 -8.14
N THR A 164 -37.71 3.16 -7.13
CA THR A 164 -37.86 4.12 -6.04
C THR A 164 -37.10 3.58 -4.83
N VAL A 165 -36.03 4.25 -4.40
CA VAL A 165 -35.29 3.87 -3.21
C VAL A 165 -35.86 4.67 -2.03
N GLU A 166 -36.66 4.04 -1.18
CA GLU A 166 -37.07 4.65 0.09
C GLU A 166 -36.08 4.23 1.19
N PRO A 167 -35.48 5.18 1.92
CA PRO A 167 -34.68 4.83 3.08
C PRO A 167 -35.61 4.29 4.17
N LEU A 168 -35.47 3.01 4.50
CA LEU A 168 -36.15 2.44 5.65
C LEU A 168 -35.66 3.19 6.90
N LEU A 169 -36.58 3.80 7.65
CA LEU A 169 -36.27 4.55 8.88
C LEU A 169 -35.31 3.71 9.73
N ALA A 170 -34.09 4.23 9.92
CA ALA A 170 -32.98 3.45 10.47
C ALA A 170 -33.39 2.80 11.80
N ALA A 171 -33.36 1.47 11.86
CA ALA A 171 -33.52 0.75 13.11
C ALA A 171 -32.40 1.21 14.07
N ALA A 172 -32.83 1.84 15.17
CA ALA A 172 -31.99 2.39 16.23
C ALA A 172 -31.19 1.31 16.96
#